data_AF-A0A661KYF9-F1
#
_entry.id   AF-A0A661KYF9-F1
#
_cell.length_a   1.000
_cell.length_b   1.000
_cell.length_c   1.000
_cell.angle_alpha   90.00
_cell.angle_beta   90.00
_cell.angle_gamma   90.00
#
_symmetry.space_group_name_H-M   'P 1'
#
loop_
_entity.id
_entity.type
_entity.pdbx_description
1 polymer ?
#
loop_
_entity_poly.entity_id
_entity_poly.type
_entity_poly.pdbx_seq_one_letter_code
_entity_poly.pdbx_strand_id
1 'polypeptide(L)'
;MEVIRTAHESGIPTNATMLYGHIETLEERVEHLLKLRSLRGQTGGIQAFIPLAFHSKNTRLPQLPPTVAMDDLKTIAISRLVLDNIPHIKAYWVMITPALAQVAMAFGADDLDGTIVEEKITHMAGARTPKGLSRDEIRNLILSCGYEPVERDAFYEPIGQSEDS
;
A
#
# COMPACT_ATOMS: atom_id res chain seq x y z
N MET A 1 -12.99 -4.64 -13.48
CA MET A 1 -12.77 -6.01 -12.95
C MET A 1 -12.54 -7.03 -14.05
N GLU A 2 -13.20 -6.95 -15.21
CA GLU A 2 -13.04 -7.92 -16.32
C GLU A 2 -11.59 -8.08 -16.81
N VAL A 3 -10.91 -6.96 -17.11
CA VAL A 3 -9.49 -6.98 -17.54
C VAL A 3 -8.59 -7.70 -16.53
N ILE A 4 -8.78 -7.47 -15.23
CA ILE A 4 -8.00 -8.10 -14.16
C ILE A 4 -8.31 -9.60 -14.08
N ARG A 5 -9.57 -10.00 -14.27
CA ARG A 5 -9.94 -11.41 -14.33
C ARG A 5 -9.23 -12.12 -15.48
N THR A 6 -9.24 -11.54 -16.67
CA THR A 6 -8.54 -12.11 -17.84
C THR A 6 -7.03 -12.24 -17.60
N ALA A 7 -6.42 -11.26 -16.94
CA ALA A 7 -5.01 -11.34 -16.55
C ALA A 7 -4.75 -12.54 -15.61
N HIS A 8 -5.59 -12.71 -14.58
CA HIS A 8 -5.47 -13.83 -13.65
C HIS A 8 -5.70 -15.19 -14.32
N GLU A 9 -6.68 -15.30 -15.23
CA GLU A 9 -6.94 -16.50 -16.04
C GLU A 9 -5.77 -16.85 -16.96
N SER A 10 -4.95 -15.85 -17.31
CA SER A 10 -3.71 -16.01 -18.08
C SER A 10 -2.48 -16.25 -17.18
N GLY A 11 -2.66 -16.42 -15.87
CA GLY A 11 -1.58 -16.66 -14.91
C GLY A 11 -0.78 -15.41 -14.51
N ILE A 12 -1.26 -14.21 -14.82
CA ILE A 12 -0.59 -12.95 -14.48
C ILE A 12 -1.14 -12.45 -13.13
N PRO A 13 -0.35 -12.45 -12.05
CA PRO A 13 -0.79 -11.88 -10.78
C PRO A 13 -0.85 -10.35 -10.86
N THR A 14 -1.72 -9.73 -10.04
CA THR A 14 -1.87 -8.28 -9.97
C THR A 14 -1.88 -7.77 -8.52
N ASN A 15 -1.76 -6.46 -8.37
CA ASN A 15 -2.06 -5.76 -7.12
C ASN A 15 -3.37 -4.98 -7.26
N ALA A 16 -4.00 -4.67 -6.14
CA ALA A 16 -5.19 -3.84 -6.08
C ALA A 16 -4.95 -2.58 -5.25
N THR A 17 -5.52 -1.45 -5.69
CA THR A 17 -5.40 -0.16 -5.01
C THR A 17 -6.79 0.39 -4.67
N MET A 18 -6.90 1.14 -3.58
CA MET A 18 -8.06 1.98 -3.30
C MET A 18 -7.60 3.37 -2.89
N LEU A 19 -7.99 4.38 -3.66
CA LEU A 19 -7.87 5.77 -3.24
C LEU A 19 -8.93 6.05 -2.16
N TYR A 20 -8.53 6.66 -1.06
CA TYR A 20 -9.42 6.97 0.06
C TYR A 20 -9.14 8.37 0.63
N GLY A 21 -10.10 8.91 1.37
CA GLY A 21 -10.02 10.21 2.00
C GLY A 21 -10.36 11.37 1.09
N HIS A 22 -11.12 11.12 0.02
CA HIS A 22 -11.64 12.14 -0.87
C HIS A 22 -13.14 12.40 -0.61
N ILE A 23 -13.99 12.14 -1.59
CA ILE A 23 -15.45 12.42 -1.52
C ILE A 23 -16.28 11.16 -1.29
N GLU A 24 -15.63 10.01 -1.16
CA GLU A 24 -16.26 8.70 -1.04
C GLU A 24 -16.85 8.48 0.35
N THR A 25 -17.89 7.67 0.42
CA THR A 25 -18.46 7.26 1.70
C THR A 25 -17.73 6.04 2.28
N LEU A 26 -17.92 5.77 3.58
CA LEU A 26 -17.37 4.57 4.20
C LEU A 26 -17.98 3.30 3.62
N GLU A 27 -19.25 3.34 3.23
CA GLU A 27 -19.94 2.25 2.54
C GLU A 27 -19.27 1.95 1.20
N GLU A 28 -18.88 2.97 0.42
CA GLU A 28 -18.18 2.80 -0.84
C GLU A 28 -16.79 2.18 -0.65
N ARG A 29 -16.06 2.55 0.42
CA ARG A 29 -14.78 1.90 0.78
C ARG A 29 -14.99 0.41 1.08
N VAL A 30 -15.97 0.08 1.91
CA VAL A 30 -16.26 -1.30 2.28
C VAL A 30 -16.72 -2.10 1.06
N GLU A 31 -17.57 -1.54 0.22
CA GLU A 31 -18.01 -2.18 -1.02
C GLU A 31 -16.82 -2.48 -1.96
N HIS A 32 -15.86 -1.55 -2.07
CA HIS A 32 -14.63 -1.78 -2.81
C HIS A 32 -13.84 -2.97 -2.23
N LEU A 33 -13.60 -3.01 -0.92
CA LEU A 33 -12.89 -4.13 -0.28
C LEU A 33 -13.59 -5.47 -0.51
N LEU A 34 -14.92 -5.52 -0.40
CA LEU A 34 -15.69 -6.73 -0.65
C LEU A 34 -15.60 -7.20 -2.11
N LYS A 35 -15.60 -6.27 -3.08
CA LYS A 35 -15.37 -6.60 -4.50
C LYS A 35 -13.98 -7.20 -4.73
N LEU A 36 -12.94 -6.66 -4.09
CA LEU A 36 -11.58 -7.21 -4.18
C LEU A 36 -11.48 -8.59 -3.55
N ARG A 37 -12.04 -8.78 -2.35
CA ARG A 37 -12.10 -10.08 -1.67
C ARG A 37 -12.81 -11.13 -2.52
N SER A 38 -13.95 -10.78 -3.12
CA SER A 38 -14.68 -11.66 -4.03
C SER A 38 -13.86 -12.01 -5.28
N LEU A 39 -13.21 -11.03 -5.90
CA LEU A 39 -12.39 -11.25 -7.09
C LEU A 39 -11.22 -12.18 -6.77
N ARG A 40 -10.52 -11.95 -5.65
CA ARG A 40 -9.45 -12.84 -5.16
C ARG A 40 -9.97 -14.24 -4.88
N GLY A 41 -11.14 -14.38 -4.27
CA GLY A 41 -11.77 -15.69 -4.02
C GLY A 41 -12.09 -16.45 -5.31
N GLN A 42 -12.40 -15.76 -6.41
CA GLN A 42 -12.70 -16.39 -7.70
C GLN A 42 -11.47 -16.72 -8.53
N THR A 43 -10.38 -15.96 -8.38
CA THR A 43 -9.25 -16.00 -9.33
C THR A 43 -7.89 -16.27 -8.70
N GLY A 44 -7.74 -16.04 -7.38
CA GLY A 44 -6.48 -16.25 -6.68
C GLY A 44 -5.33 -15.35 -7.14
N GLY A 45 -5.58 -14.27 -7.89
CA GLY A 45 -4.52 -13.49 -8.56
C GLY A 45 -4.05 -12.18 -7.90
N ILE A 46 -4.80 -11.64 -6.92
CA ILE A 46 -4.40 -10.38 -6.24
C ILE A 46 -3.36 -10.62 -5.14
N GLN A 47 -2.10 -10.22 -5.34
CA GLN A 47 -1.03 -10.44 -4.36
C GLN A 47 -1.07 -9.46 -3.20
N ALA A 48 -1.27 -8.18 -3.49
CA ALA A 48 -1.31 -7.15 -2.46
C ALA A 48 -2.42 -6.15 -2.66
N PHE A 49 -2.86 -5.58 -1.54
CA PHE A 49 -3.72 -4.41 -1.50
C PHE A 49 -2.97 -3.19 -1.01
N ILE A 50 -3.23 -2.05 -1.67
CA ILE A 50 -2.50 -0.80 -1.50
C ILE A 50 -3.52 0.33 -1.26
N PRO A 51 -3.81 0.67 0.01
CA PRO A 51 -4.60 1.85 0.32
C PRO A 51 -3.78 3.11 0.00
N LEU A 52 -4.35 4.00 -0.80
CA LEU A 52 -3.71 5.24 -1.23
C LEU A 52 -4.43 6.43 -0.61
N ALA A 53 -3.76 7.14 0.31
CA ALA A 53 -4.29 8.37 0.90
C ALA A 53 -4.43 9.46 -0.17
N PHE A 54 -5.58 10.11 -0.25
CA PHE A 54 -5.80 11.19 -1.20
C PHE A 54 -5.06 12.46 -0.80
N HIS A 55 -4.24 13.00 -1.71
CA HIS A 55 -3.62 14.31 -1.58
C HIS A 55 -4.31 15.29 -2.52
N SER A 56 -4.96 16.30 -1.97
CA SER A 56 -5.82 17.22 -2.71
C SER A 56 -5.07 18.27 -3.55
N LYS A 57 -3.83 18.59 -3.17
CA LYS A 57 -3.03 19.64 -3.82
C LYS A 57 -2.82 19.30 -5.30
N ASN A 58 -2.93 20.30 -6.18
CA ASN A 58 -2.79 20.15 -7.63
C ASN A 58 -3.78 19.17 -8.29
N THR A 59 -4.88 18.85 -7.62
CA THR A 59 -6.00 18.07 -8.20
C THR A 59 -7.18 18.99 -8.55
N ARG A 60 -8.27 18.39 -9.05
CA ARG A 60 -9.55 19.09 -9.25
C ARG A 60 -10.33 19.34 -7.96
N LEU A 61 -9.85 18.82 -6.83
CA LEU A 61 -10.49 18.92 -5.52
C LEU A 61 -9.55 19.53 -4.47
N PRO A 62 -8.87 20.68 -4.75
CA PRO A 62 -7.83 21.23 -3.88
C PRO A 62 -8.34 21.72 -2.52
N GLN A 63 -9.66 21.93 -2.39
CA GLN A 63 -10.31 22.37 -1.17
C GLN A 63 -10.49 21.25 -0.12
N LEU A 64 -10.33 19.99 -0.52
CA LEU A 64 -10.48 18.88 0.42
C LEU A 64 -9.29 18.85 1.40
N PRO A 65 -9.55 18.63 2.70
CA PRO A 65 -8.48 18.46 3.66
C PRO A 65 -7.67 17.20 3.33
N PRO A 66 -6.38 17.14 3.71
CA PRO A 66 -5.64 15.88 3.67
C PRO A 66 -6.28 14.85 4.61
N THR A 67 -5.97 13.58 4.38
CA THR A 67 -6.30 12.53 5.35
C THR A 67 -5.64 12.79 6.70
N VAL A 68 -6.25 12.25 7.75
CA VAL A 68 -5.67 12.25 9.09
C VAL A 68 -5.12 10.87 9.41
N ALA A 69 -4.02 10.82 10.18
CA ALA A 69 -3.32 9.59 10.52
C ALA A 69 -4.22 8.47 11.07
N MET A 70 -5.26 8.84 11.84
CA MET A 70 -6.23 7.89 12.36
C MET A 70 -7.09 7.24 11.25
N ASP A 71 -7.46 7.96 10.21
CA ASP A 71 -8.20 7.40 9.07
C ASP A 71 -7.30 6.48 8.23
N ASP A 72 -6.03 6.87 8.05
CA ASP A 72 -5.04 6.04 7.34
C ASP A 72 -4.82 4.70 8.05
N LEU A 73 -4.57 4.72 9.36
CA LEU A 73 -4.36 3.52 10.17
C LEU A 73 -5.61 2.64 10.25
N LYS A 74 -6.80 3.25 10.38
CA LYS A 74 -8.08 2.50 10.35
C LYS A 74 -8.30 1.84 9.01
N THR A 75 -8.02 2.54 7.91
CA THR A 75 -8.16 1.98 6.56
C THR A 75 -7.28 0.74 6.41
N ILE A 76 -6.01 0.81 6.81
CA ILE A 76 -5.08 -0.33 6.77
C ILE A 76 -5.58 -1.50 7.64
N ALA A 77 -5.95 -1.23 8.90
CA ALA A 77 -6.43 -2.27 9.81
C ALA A 77 -7.72 -2.95 9.34
N ILE A 78 -8.70 -2.16 8.88
CA ILE A 78 -9.95 -2.70 8.35
C ILE A 78 -9.67 -3.50 7.08
N SER A 79 -8.80 -3.02 6.19
CA SER A 79 -8.39 -3.79 5.01
C SER A 79 -7.76 -5.12 5.38
N ARG A 80 -6.87 -5.19 6.38
CA ARG A 80 -6.31 -6.46 6.86
C ARG A 80 -7.40 -7.41 7.38
N LEU A 81 -8.39 -6.90 8.11
CA LEU A 81 -9.47 -7.73 8.67
C LEU A 81 -10.46 -8.22 7.61
N VAL A 82 -10.78 -7.38 6.62
CA VAL A 82 -11.76 -7.70 5.57
C VAL A 82 -11.14 -8.56 4.47
N LEU A 83 -9.90 -8.27 4.06
CA LEU A 83 -9.21 -8.93 2.96
C LEU A 83 -8.42 -10.16 3.43
N ASP A 84 -9.09 -11.07 4.13
CA ASP A 84 -8.51 -12.30 4.68
C ASP A 84 -7.86 -13.24 3.65
N ASN A 85 -8.15 -13.05 2.36
CA ASN A 85 -7.64 -13.85 1.26
C ASN A 85 -6.62 -13.14 0.34
N ILE A 86 -6.26 -11.89 0.66
CA ILE A 86 -5.17 -11.15 0.02
C ILE A 86 -3.98 -11.16 0.99
N PRO A 87 -2.84 -11.77 0.61
CA PRO A 87 -1.77 -12.03 1.58
C PRO A 87 -1.12 -10.75 2.11
N HIS A 88 -0.92 -9.75 1.26
CA HIS A 88 -0.11 -8.57 1.60
C HIS A 88 -0.93 -7.28 1.64
N ILE A 89 -0.69 -6.45 2.66
CA ILE A 89 -1.22 -5.08 2.77
C ILE A 89 -0.03 -4.12 2.81
N LYS A 90 0.00 -3.19 1.85
CA LYS A 90 1.12 -2.28 1.65
C LYS A 90 0.93 -0.98 2.41
N ALA A 91 1.92 -0.60 3.23
CA ALA A 91 2.07 0.75 3.77
C ALA A 91 2.94 1.57 2.82
N TYR A 92 2.30 2.30 1.90
CA TYR A 92 3.01 3.11 0.91
C TYR A 92 3.47 4.44 1.53
N TRP A 93 4.71 4.47 2.01
CA TRP A 93 5.22 5.56 2.86
C TRP A 93 5.22 6.92 2.17
N VAL A 94 5.27 6.96 0.84
CA VAL A 94 5.21 8.19 0.04
C VAL A 94 3.89 8.95 0.31
N MET A 95 2.78 8.22 0.51
CA MET A 95 1.45 8.80 0.74
C MET A 95 1.18 9.14 2.20
N ILE A 96 1.68 8.34 3.15
CA ILE A 96 1.34 8.46 4.58
C ILE A 96 2.51 8.90 5.47
N THR A 97 3.68 9.19 4.92
CA THR A 97 4.96 9.44 5.60
C THR A 97 5.66 8.18 6.15
N PRO A 98 7.01 8.18 6.26
CA PRO A 98 7.75 7.04 6.83
C PRO A 98 7.36 6.72 8.27
N ALA A 99 7.16 7.73 9.11
CA ALA A 99 6.80 7.54 10.52
C ALA A 99 5.43 6.86 10.68
N LEU A 100 4.43 7.25 9.88
CA LEU A 100 3.11 6.61 9.94
C LEU A 100 3.12 5.23 9.30
N ALA A 101 3.86 5.03 8.20
CA ALA A 101 4.04 3.71 7.59
C ALA A 101 4.68 2.72 8.57
N GLN A 102 5.62 3.19 9.39
CA GLN A 102 6.19 2.41 10.48
C GLN A 102 5.12 1.98 11.50
N VAL A 103 4.30 2.92 11.97
CA VAL A 103 3.18 2.59 12.89
C VAL A 103 2.18 1.65 12.22
N ALA A 104 1.91 1.80 10.92
CA ALA A 104 0.97 0.99 10.18
C ALA A 104 1.32 -0.52 10.15
N MET A 105 2.59 -0.88 10.37
CA MET A 105 2.98 -2.29 10.49
C MET A 105 2.31 -2.97 11.69
N ALA A 106 2.12 -2.24 12.79
CA ALA A 106 1.35 -2.71 13.95
C ALA A 106 -0.17 -2.73 13.70
N PHE A 107 -0.64 -2.16 12.59
CA PHE A 107 -2.05 -2.12 12.19
C PHE A 107 -2.35 -3.08 11.02
N GLY A 108 -1.43 -3.98 10.69
CA GLY A 108 -1.66 -5.06 9.74
C GLY A 108 -1.03 -4.88 8.36
N ALA A 109 -0.27 -3.79 8.13
CA ALA A 109 0.62 -3.74 6.97
C ALA A 109 1.83 -4.67 7.19
N ASP A 110 2.21 -5.42 6.18
CA ASP A 110 3.40 -6.28 6.19
C ASP A 110 4.41 -5.90 5.10
N ASP A 111 4.06 -4.93 4.26
CA ASP A 111 4.86 -4.51 3.13
C ASP A 111 5.08 -2.99 3.14
N LEU A 112 6.31 -2.58 3.49
CA LEU A 112 6.72 -1.19 3.49
C LEU A 112 7.37 -0.86 2.13
N ASP A 113 6.65 -0.13 1.29
CA ASP A 113 7.04 0.08 -0.10
C ASP A 113 7.14 1.58 -0.46
N GLY A 114 7.93 1.84 -1.48
CA GLY A 114 8.32 3.14 -1.99
C GLY A 114 9.83 3.24 -2.18
N THR A 115 10.53 2.16 -2.56
CA THR A 115 11.96 2.20 -2.92
C THR A 115 12.17 3.00 -4.20
N ILE A 116 12.03 4.32 -4.08
CA ILE A 116 12.10 5.26 -5.18
C ILE A 116 13.34 6.11 -4.93
N VAL A 117 14.33 5.93 -5.81
CA VAL A 117 15.57 6.74 -5.81
C VAL A 117 15.25 8.23 -6.05
N GLU A 118 14.14 8.53 -6.73
CA GLU A 118 13.62 9.90 -6.87
C GLU A 118 12.10 9.92 -7.18
N GLU A 119 11.26 10.22 -6.19
CA GLU A 119 9.81 10.27 -6.38
C GLU A 119 9.36 11.62 -6.94
N LYS A 120 8.86 11.61 -8.19
CA LYS A 120 8.44 12.85 -8.89
C LYS A 120 6.91 13.00 -8.96
N ILE A 121 6.14 11.92 -9.01
CA ILE A 121 4.71 11.98 -9.35
C ILE A 121 3.84 12.38 -8.16
N THR A 122 4.03 11.75 -7.01
CA THR A 122 3.29 12.02 -5.77
C THR A 122 3.72 13.36 -5.16
N HIS A 123 4.99 13.74 -5.31
CA HIS A 123 5.48 15.10 -5.03
C HIS A 123 4.82 16.15 -5.92
N MET A 124 4.59 15.86 -7.21
CA MET A 124 3.78 16.74 -8.07
C MET A 124 2.32 16.85 -7.60
N ALA A 125 1.76 15.81 -6.99
CA ALA A 125 0.45 15.84 -6.32
C ALA A 125 0.48 16.47 -4.91
N GLY A 126 1.65 16.91 -4.44
CA GLY A 126 1.78 17.72 -3.23
C GLY A 126 2.12 16.97 -1.95
N ALA A 127 2.58 15.72 -2.03
CA ALA A 127 3.16 15.03 -0.88
C ALA A 127 4.29 15.85 -0.23
N ARG A 128 4.43 15.72 1.10
CA ARG A 128 5.45 16.42 1.91
C ARG A 128 6.55 15.48 2.41
N THR A 129 6.58 14.26 1.93
CA THR A 129 7.48 13.17 2.37
C THR A 129 8.90 13.35 1.83
N PRO A 130 9.91 12.61 2.33
CA PRO A 130 11.25 12.62 1.73
C PRO A 130 11.21 12.26 0.23
N LYS A 131 12.20 12.73 -0.55
CA LYS A 131 12.29 12.46 -2.00
C LYS A 131 12.63 11.01 -2.34
N GLY A 132 13.14 10.27 -1.36
CA GLY A 132 13.47 8.86 -1.42
C GLY A 132 13.84 8.36 -0.01
N LEU A 133 13.80 7.05 0.17
CA LEU A 133 14.40 6.34 1.31
C LEU A 133 15.39 5.31 0.76
N SER A 134 16.57 5.25 1.34
CA SER A 134 17.55 4.20 1.08
C SER A 134 17.09 2.85 1.63
N ARG A 135 17.69 1.78 1.12
CA ARG A 135 17.49 0.41 1.59
C ARG A 135 17.76 0.28 3.10
N ASP A 136 18.83 0.91 3.59
CA ASP A 136 19.19 0.87 5.01
C ASP A 136 18.19 1.62 5.89
N GLU A 137 17.65 2.75 5.43
CA GLU A 137 16.58 3.46 6.14
C GLU A 137 15.32 2.61 6.26
N ILE A 138 14.89 1.96 5.17
CA ILE A 138 13.74 1.04 5.18
C ILE A 138 13.98 -0.12 6.14
N ARG A 139 15.17 -0.74 6.07
CA ARG A 139 15.58 -1.83 6.97
C ARG A 139 15.51 -1.39 8.44
N ASN A 140 16.01 -0.20 8.75
CA ASN A 140 15.98 0.35 10.11
C ASN A 140 14.56 0.66 10.61
N LEU A 141 13.67 1.14 9.73
CA LEU A 141 12.26 1.35 10.08
C LEU A 141 11.57 0.04 10.48
N ILE A 142 11.84 -1.05 9.75
CA ILE A 142 11.27 -2.38 10.03
C ILE A 142 11.85 -2.95 11.33
N LEU A 143 13.18 -2.90 11.49
CA LEU A 143 13.86 -3.42 12.68
C LEU A 143 13.43 -2.71 13.97
N SER A 144 13.24 -1.40 13.93
CA SER A 144 12.82 -0.62 15.11
C SER A 144 11.38 -0.89 15.55
N CYS A 145 10.57 -1.55 14.71
CA CYS A 145 9.27 -2.11 15.11
C CYS A 145 9.34 -3.53 15.68
N GLY A 146 10.52 -4.16 15.69
CA GLY A 146 10.69 -5.55 16.12
C GLY A 146 10.31 -6.59 15.05
N TYR A 147 10.24 -6.20 13.78
CA TYR A 147 9.99 -7.10 12.66
C TYR A 147 11.29 -7.46 11.91
N GLU A 148 11.26 -8.55 11.15
CA GLU A 148 12.37 -8.98 10.29
C GLU A 148 12.25 -8.33 8.90
N PRO A 149 13.25 -7.53 8.47
CA PRO A 149 13.27 -6.95 7.13
C PRO A 149 13.61 -8.02 6.09
N VAL A 150 12.68 -8.26 5.16
CA VAL A 150 12.86 -9.18 4.03
C VAL A 150 12.86 -8.39 2.73
N GLU A 151 13.97 -8.46 2.00
CA GLU A 151 14.03 -8.00 0.61
C GLU A 151 13.34 -9.03 -0.29
N ARG A 152 12.45 -8.59 -1.17
CA ARG A 152 11.58 -9.47 -1.95
C ARG A 152 11.53 -9.05 -3.42
N ASP A 153 11.21 -10.00 -4.29
CA ASP A 153 10.90 -9.71 -5.68
C ASP A 153 9.45 -9.21 -5.87
N ALA A 154 9.04 -9.06 -7.13
CA ALA A 154 7.69 -8.63 -7.48
C ALA A 154 6.60 -9.65 -7.11
N PHE A 155 6.97 -10.92 -6.88
CA PHE A 155 6.06 -12.02 -6.52
C PHE A 155 6.02 -12.30 -5.03
N TYR A 156 6.69 -11.46 -4.21
CA TYR A 156 6.84 -11.62 -2.76
C TYR A 156 7.74 -12.78 -2.34
N GLU A 157 8.59 -13.27 -3.24
CA GLU A 157 9.61 -14.25 -2.91
C GLU A 157 10.84 -13.55 -2.31
N PRO A 158 11.39 -14.02 -1.18
CA PRO A 158 12.61 -13.47 -0.60
C PRO A 158 13.78 -13.53 -1.58
N ILE A 159 14.44 -12.40 -1.79
CA ILE A 159 15.71 -12.34 -2.51
C ILE A 159 16.78 -12.60 -1.44
N GLY A 160 17.48 -13.73 -1.55
CA GLY A 160 18.58 -14.03 -0.64
C GLY A 160 19.58 -12.88 -0.59
N GLN A 161 20.21 -12.65 0.56
CA GLN A 161 21.28 -11.66 0.66
C GLN A 161 22.38 -12.08 -0.32
N SER A 162 22.55 -11.34 -1.43
CA SER A 162 23.81 -11.42 -2.16
C SER A 162 24.88 -10.97 -1.17
N GLU A 163 25.81 -11.87 -0.87
CA GLU A 163 27.06 -11.56 -0.19
C GLU A 163 27.83 -10.56 -1.07
N ASP A 164 27.51 -9.27 -0.94
CA ASP A 164 28.40 -8.22 -1.41
C ASP A 164 29.59 -8.20 -0.45
N SER A 165 30.61 -8.97 -0.88
CA SER A 165 31.97 -9.04 -0.35
C SER A 165 32.71 -7.71 -0.51
#